data_AF-A0AAW0MW30-F1
#
_entry.id   AF-A0AAW0MW30-F1
#
_cell.length_a   1.000
_cell.length_b   1.000
_cell.length_c   1.000
_cell.angle_alpha   90.00
_cell.angle_beta   90.00
_cell.angle_gamma   90.00
#
_symmetry.space_group_name_H-M   'P 1'
#
loop_
_entity.id
_entity.type
_entity.pdbx_description
1 polymer ?
#
loop_
_entity_poly.entity_id
_entity_poly.type
_entity_poly.pdbx_seq_one_letter_code
_entity_poly.pdbx_strand_id
1 'polypeptide(L)'
;MPVRPLGSSSLQCDRSSGLCSCRDGASGARCDECARGYSGAFPSCAPCHACFSLWDDVLCQIKRDLEHVLIGAENVLEGGAASGANDSRVQELWRRLGEVQELLTGADRERALQGLAQSLDDIRAEIALTDGRLMAIAADLNSTTTQETSARKTSRI
;
A
#
# COMPACT_ATOMS: atom_id res chain seq x y z
N MET A 1 20.66 20.05 -12.47
CA MET A 1 19.64 19.80 -11.42
C MET A 1 20.31 19.14 -10.23
N PRO A 2 19.96 19.48 -8.97
CA PRO A 2 20.58 18.88 -7.80
C PRO A 2 20.05 17.48 -7.52
N VAL A 3 20.96 16.55 -7.20
CA VAL A 3 20.66 15.14 -6.88
C VAL A 3 20.26 15.00 -5.42
N ARG A 4 19.39 14.05 -5.06
CA ARG A 4 19.14 13.68 -3.66
C ARG A 4 20.15 12.64 -3.18
N PRO A 5 21.06 12.96 -2.25
CA PRO A 5 22.15 12.06 -1.85
C PRO A 5 21.67 10.77 -1.17
N LEU A 6 20.53 10.85 -0.48
CA LEU A 6 19.94 9.74 0.28
C LEU A 6 19.23 8.73 -0.63
N GLY A 7 18.74 9.18 -1.79
CA GLY A 7 17.93 8.39 -2.70
C GLY A 7 18.63 8.00 -3.99
N SER A 8 19.68 8.73 -4.41
CA SER A 8 20.40 8.43 -5.64
C SER A 8 21.69 7.65 -5.40
N SER A 9 22.00 6.72 -6.31
CA SER A 9 23.27 5.98 -6.33
C SER A 9 24.41 6.81 -6.94
N SER A 10 24.10 7.96 -7.55
CA SER A 10 25.07 8.85 -8.21
C SER A 10 25.01 10.26 -7.65
N LEU A 11 26.04 11.08 -7.95
CA LEU A 11 26.08 12.50 -7.59
C LEU A 11 25.59 13.42 -8.71
N GLN A 12 25.27 12.87 -9.89
CA GLN A 12 24.75 13.61 -11.04
C GLN A 12 23.66 12.79 -11.74
N CYS A 13 22.51 13.40 -11.99
CA CYS A 13 21.44 12.79 -12.77
C CYS A 13 21.75 12.88 -14.27
N ASP A 14 21.11 12.01 -15.05
CA ASP A 14 21.28 11.98 -16.49
C ASP A 14 20.89 13.35 -17.10
N ARG A 15 21.81 13.93 -17.87
CA ARG A 15 21.64 15.30 -18.39
C ARG A 15 20.63 15.37 -19.54
N SER A 16 20.44 14.29 -20.29
CA SER A 16 19.53 14.21 -21.43
C SER A 16 18.09 13.99 -21.02
N SER A 17 17.84 13.11 -20.06
CA SER A 17 16.51 12.69 -19.61
C SER A 17 16.07 13.42 -18.35
N GLY A 18 17.00 13.93 -17.55
CA GLY A 18 16.71 14.52 -16.24
C GLY A 18 16.43 13.50 -15.14
N LEU A 19 16.52 12.19 -15.42
CA LEU A 19 16.31 11.13 -14.44
C LEU A 19 17.58 10.83 -13.65
N CYS A 20 17.44 10.66 -12.34
CA CYS A 20 18.50 10.21 -11.46
C CYS A 20 18.47 8.68 -11.31
N SER A 21 19.63 8.03 -11.20
CA SER A 21 19.69 6.61 -10.82
C SER A 21 19.38 6.47 -9.33
N CYS A 22 18.27 5.80 -9.00
CA CYS A 22 17.83 5.64 -7.62
C CYS A 22 18.43 4.40 -6.95
N ARG A 23 18.63 4.50 -5.63
CA ARG A 23 18.95 3.37 -4.76
C ARG A 23 17.69 2.55 -4.50
N ASP A 24 17.89 1.31 -4.07
CA ASP A 24 16.79 0.46 -3.64
C ASP A 24 15.95 1.15 -2.57
N GLY A 25 14.63 1.15 -2.77
CA GLY A 25 13.67 1.81 -1.90
C GLY A 25 13.36 3.27 -2.25
N ALA A 26 14.07 3.90 -3.21
CA ALA A 26 13.79 5.26 -3.67
C ALA A 26 13.30 5.30 -5.13
N SER A 27 12.39 6.22 -5.42
CA SER A 27 11.82 6.44 -6.76
C SER A 27 11.55 7.93 -7.03
N GLY A 28 10.98 8.21 -8.21
CA GLY A 28 10.77 9.56 -8.72
C GLY A 28 11.94 10.02 -9.58
N ALA A 29 11.72 11.06 -10.40
CA ALA A 29 12.75 11.58 -11.31
C ALA A 29 14.03 12.00 -10.56
N ARG A 30 13.89 12.39 -9.29
CA ARG A 30 14.98 12.85 -8.43
C ARG A 30 15.30 11.91 -7.26
N CYS A 31 14.73 10.72 -7.24
CA CYS A 31 14.85 9.76 -6.13
C CYS A 31 14.42 10.38 -4.80
N ASP A 32 13.28 11.07 -4.84
CA ASP A 32 12.70 11.85 -3.76
C ASP A 32 11.46 11.25 -3.11
N GLU A 33 11.02 10.12 -3.63
CA GLU A 33 9.85 9.38 -3.21
C GLU A 33 10.27 7.97 -2.79
N CYS A 34 9.42 7.29 -2.01
CA CYS A 34 9.63 5.88 -1.71
C CYS A 34 9.20 5.03 -2.90
N ALA A 35 10.03 4.08 -3.29
CA ALA A 35 9.73 3.16 -4.38
C ALA A 35 8.49 2.32 -4.09
N ARG A 36 7.86 1.80 -5.15
CA ARG A 36 6.80 0.79 -5.02
C ARG A 36 7.31 -0.36 -4.15
N GLY A 37 6.48 -0.82 -3.22
CA GLY A 37 6.87 -1.83 -2.23
C GLY A 37 7.62 -1.25 -1.02
N TYR A 38 7.73 0.07 -0.93
CA TYR A 38 8.20 0.80 0.25
C TYR A 38 7.17 1.85 0.67
N SER A 39 7.14 2.17 1.96
CA SER A 39 6.20 3.11 2.57
C SER A 39 6.90 4.05 3.56
N GLY A 40 6.21 5.11 3.95
CA GLY A 40 6.75 6.15 4.83
C GLY A 40 7.10 7.43 4.08
N ALA A 41 7.84 8.31 4.73
CA ALA A 41 8.30 9.57 4.14
C ALA A 41 9.79 9.46 3.83
N PHE A 42 10.18 9.83 2.61
CA PHE A 42 11.59 9.92 2.24
C PHE A 42 12.33 10.86 3.21
N PRO A 43 13.54 10.51 3.69
CA PRO A 43 14.39 9.38 3.29
C PRO A 43 14.14 8.07 4.05
N SER A 44 13.19 8.03 4.98
CA SER A 44 12.91 6.90 5.85
C SER A 44 11.90 5.92 5.22
N CYS A 45 12.26 5.40 4.05
CA CYS A 45 11.43 4.42 3.34
C CYS A 45 11.61 3.03 3.96
N ALA A 46 10.53 2.45 4.47
CA ALA A 46 10.50 1.09 5.01
C ALA A 46 9.86 0.12 4.02
N PRO A 47 10.40 -1.09 3.82
CA PRO A 47 9.79 -2.07 2.94
C PRO A 47 8.38 -2.42 3.43
N CYS A 48 7.44 -2.53 2.50
CA CYS A 48 6.09 -3.01 2.78
C CYS A 48 6.15 -4.46 3.26
N HIS A 49 5.09 -4.89 3.95
CA HIS A 49 4.96 -6.27 4.42
C HIS A 49 5.09 -7.28 3.27
N ALA A 50 5.58 -8.50 3.54
CA ALA A 50 5.78 -9.56 2.55
C ALA A 50 4.52 -9.94 1.73
N CYS A 51 3.34 -9.55 2.23
CA CYS A 51 2.10 -9.66 1.48
C CYS A 51 2.19 -8.89 0.16
N PHE A 52 2.80 -7.70 0.15
CA PHE A 52 2.92 -6.85 -1.03
C PHE A 52 3.65 -7.54 -2.20
N SER A 53 4.76 -8.23 -1.93
CA SER A 53 5.49 -8.97 -2.97
C SER A 53 4.69 -10.17 -3.52
N LEU A 54 3.94 -10.87 -2.66
CA LEU A 54 3.08 -11.96 -3.09
C LEU A 54 1.95 -11.49 -4.01
N TRP A 55 1.38 -10.31 -3.74
CA TRP A 55 0.35 -9.70 -4.59
C TRP A 55 0.88 -9.30 -5.96
N ASP A 56 2.10 -8.75 -6.03
CA ASP A 56 2.71 -8.37 -7.30
C ASP A 56 2.95 -9.59 -8.21
N ASP A 57 3.42 -10.71 -7.67
CA ASP A 57 3.59 -11.96 -8.42
C ASP A 57 2.25 -12.48 -8.98
N VAL A 58 1.21 -12.49 -8.16
CA VAL A 58 -0.15 -12.92 -8.55
C VAL A 58 -0.71 -12.01 -9.65
N LEU A 59 -0.58 -10.68 -9.51
CA LEU A 59 -1.02 -9.73 -10.52
C LEU A 59 -0.26 -9.89 -11.84
N CYS A 60 1.06 -10.13 -11.79
CA CYS A 60 1.86 -10.40 -12.98
C CYS A 60 1.46 -11.69 -13.68
N GLN A 61 1.06 -12.73 -12.93
CA GLN A 61 0.57 -13.98 -13.51
C GLN A 61 -0.79 -13.78 -14.18
N ILE A 62 -1.75 -13.16 -13.48
CA ILE A 62 -3.09 -12.87 -14.02
C ILE A 62 -3.00 -12.04 -15.30
N LYS A 63 -2.13 -11.01 -15.33
CA LYS A 63 -1.94 -10.17 -16.52
C LYS A 63 -1.46 -10.97 -17.72
N ARG A 64 -0.46 -11.84 -17.53
CA ARG A 64 0.08 -12.70 -18.60
C ARG A 64 -0.96 -13.69 -19.10
N ASP A 65 -1.71 -14.30 -18.18
CA ASP A 65 -2.76 -15.24 -18.53
C ASP A 65 -3.89 -14.53 -19.33
N LEU A 66 -4.25 -13.31 -18.94
CA LEU A 66 -5.23 -12.49 -19.65
C LEU A 66 -4.76 -12.13 -21.07
N GLU A 67 -3.49 -11.72 -21.23
CA GLU A 67 -2.89 -11.44 -22.54
C GLU A 67 -2.94 -12.69 -23.45
N HIS A 68 -2.61 -13.87 -22.92
CA HIS A 68 -2.70 -15.13 -23.66
C HIS A 68 -4.12 -15.48 -24.08
N VAL A 69 -5.12 -15.25 -23.21
CA VAL A 69 -6.53 -15.51 -23.52
C VAL A 69 -7.04 -14.57 -24.62
N LEU A 70 -6.69 -13.28 -24.56
CA LEU A 70 -7.10 -12.30 -25.56
C LEU A 70 -6.53 -12.64 -26.95
N ILE A 71 -5.23 -12.97 -27.02
CA ILE A 71 -4.59 -13.43 -28.27
C ILE A 71 -5.25 -14.72 -28.78
N GLY A 72 -5.56 -15.67 -27.89
CA GLY A 72 -6.26 -16.89 -28.24
C GLY A 72 -7.65 -16.63 -28.83
N ALA A 73 -8.38 -15.65 -28.30
CA ALA A 73 -9.69 -15.26 -28.79
C ALA A 73 -9.65 -14.61 -30.19
N GLU A 74 -8.65 -13.76 -30.47
CA GLU A 74 -8.45 -13.18 -31.82
C GLU A 74 -8.19 -14.26 -32.88
N ASN A 75 -7.35 -15.25 -32.57
CA ASN A 75 -7.06 -16.35 -33.49
C ASN A 75 -8.29 -17.21 -33.80
N VAL A 76 -9.23 -17.32 -32.86
CA VAL A 76 -10.51 -18.03 -33.08
C VAL A 76 -11.45 -17.23 -33.99
N LEU A 77 -11.41 -15.90 -33.93
CA LEU A 77 -12.21 -15.01 -34.77
C LEU A 77 -11.69 -14.97 -36.23
N GLU A 78 -10.38 -15.02 -36.43
CA GLU A 78 -9.79 -15.09 -37.78
C GLU A 78 -9.89 -16.49 -38.43
N GLY A 79 -9.99 -17.55 -37.61
CA GLY A 79 -10.09 -18.95 -38.05
C GLY A 79 -11.41 -19.39 -38.69
N GLY A 80 -12.37 -18.47 -38.91
CA GLY A 80 -13.58 -18.76 -39.67
C GLY A 80 -14.60 -19.68 -38.98
N ALA A 81 -14.57 -19.82 -37.65
CA ALA A 81 -15.63 -20.48 -36.88
C ALA A 81 -16.70 -19.46 -36.44
N ALA A 82 -17.32 -18.77 -37.40
CA ALA A 82 -18.39 -17.81 -37.15
C ALA A 82 -19.70 -18.45 -36.61
N SER A 83 -19.71 -19.74 -36.30
CA SER A 83 -20.84 -20.43 -35.64
C SER A 83 -20.84 -20.25 -34.11
N GLY A 84 -19.72 -19.83 -33.50
CA GLY A 84 -19.56 -19.74 -32.05
C GLY A 84 -19.82 -18.36 -31.42
N ALA A 85 -20.01 -17.31 -32.24
CA ALA A 85 -20.26 -15.95 -31.72
C ALA A 85 -21.61 -15.81 -30.98
N ASN A 86 -22.52 -16.76 -31.18
CA ASN A 86 -23.80 -16.86 -30.48
C ASN A 86 -23.79 -17.95 -29.39
N ASP A 87 -22.64 -18.56 -29.09
CA ASP A 87 -22.50 -19.53 -28.01
C ASP A 87 -22.56 -18.78 -26.67
N SER A 88 -23.58 -19.11 -25.87
CA SER A 88 -23.81 -18.51 -24.55
C SER A 88 -22.62 -18.69 -23.60
N ARG A 89 -21.79 -19.73 -23.80
CA ARG A 89 -20.59 -19.96 -23.00
C ARG A 89 -19.49 -18.96 -23.34
N VAL A 90 -19.37 -18.58 -24.61
CA VAL A 90 -18.39 -17.58 -25.06
C VAL A 90 -18.80 -16.19 -24.57
N GLN A 91 -20.10 -15.86 -24.62
CA GLN A 91 -20.61 -14.62 -24.06
C GLN A 91 -20.40 -14.51 -22.54
N GLU A 92 -20.61 -15.60 -21.80
CA GLU A 92 -20.35 -15.65 -20.36
C GLU A 92 -18.87 -15.48 -20.02
N LEU A 93 -17.96 -16.02 -20.85
CA LEU A 93 -16.52 -15.82 -20.70
C LEU A 93 -16.14 -14.35 -20.91
N TRP A 94 -16.65 -13.69 -21.97
CA TRP A 94 -16.42 -12.27 -22.19
C TRP A 94 -16.95 -11.39 -21.06
N ARG A 95 -18.13 -11.73 -20.50
CA ARG A 95 -18.71 -11.05 -19.34
C ARG A 95 -17.77 -11.12 -18.12
N ARG A 96 -17.28 -12.32 -17.81
CA ARG A 96 -16.33 -12.55 -16.71
C ARG A 96 -14.99 -11.83 -16.93
N LEU A 97 -14.52 -11.78 -18.18
CA LEU A 97 -13.28 -11.08 -18.52
C LEU A 97 -13.40 -9.57 -18.28
N GLY A 98 -14.54 -8.98 -18.64
CA GLY A 98 -14.85 -7.58 -18.34
C GLY A 98 -14.91 -7.27 -16.84
N GLU A 99 -15.53 -8.16 -16.04
CA GLU A 99 -15.54 -8.02 -14.58
C GLU A 99 -14.13 -8.06 -13.97
N VAL A 100 -13.28 -8.98 -14.43
CA VAL A 100 -11.87 -9.05 -13.99
C VAL A 100 -11.10 -7.80 -14.42
N GLN A 101 -11.34 -7.30 -15.63
CA GLN A 101 -10.69 -6.10 -16.13
C GLN A 101 -11.06 -4.87 -15.30
N GLU A 102 -12.33 -4.70 -14.92
CA GLU A 102 -12.79 -3.62 -14.03
C GLU A 102 -12.19 -3.70 -12.61
N LEU A 103 -12.05 -4.90 -12.07
CA LEU A 103 -11.34 -5.12 -10.80
C LEU A 103 -9.85 -4.74 -10.89
N LEU A 104 -9.23 -4.95 -12.06
CA LEU A 104 -7.83 -4.62 -12.31
C LEU A 104 -7.60 -3.13 -12.62
N THR A 105 -8.53 -2.46 -13.31
CA THR A 105 -8.44 -1.03 -13.70
C THR A 105 -8.70 -0.06 -12.54
N GLY A 106 -9.07 -0.57 -11.36
CA GLY A 106 -8.69 0.04 -10.10
C GLY A 106 -9.61 1.15 -9.56
N ALA A 107 -10.60 1.63 -10.32
CA ALA A 107 -11.47 2.71 -9.86
C ALA A 107 -12.16 2.43 -8.51
N ASP A 108 -12.57 1.19 -8.27
CA ASP A 108 -13.13 0.77 -6.98
C ASP A 108 -12.07 0.33 -5.97
N ARG A 109 -10.93 -0.19 -6.45
CA ARG A 109 -9.79 -0.56 -5.59
C ARG A 109 -9.16 0.66 -4.93
N GLU A 110 -8.89 1.71 -5.69
CA GLU A 110 -8.31 2.95 -5.17
C GLU A 110 -9.24 3.60 -4.13
N ARG A 111 -10.56 3.62 -4.34
CA ARG A 111 -11.53 4.10 -3.32
C ARG A 111 -11.52 3.22 -2.07
N ALA A 112 -11.51 1.90 -2.22
CA ALA A 112 -11.47 0.97 -1.09
C ALA A 112 -10.17 1.11 -0.28
N LEU A 113 -9.03 1.23 -0.96
CA LEU A 113 -7.73 1.48 -0.33
C LEU A 113 -7.71 2.81 0.42
N GLN A 114 -8.31 3.86 -0.15
CA GLN A 114 -8.40 5.16 0.49
C GLN A 114 -9.30 5.13 1.74
N GLY A 115 -10.41 4.38 1.70
CA GLY A 115 -11.28 4.15 2.86
C GLY A 115 -10.58 3.37 3.99
N LEU A 116 -9.79 2.34 3.63
CA LEU A 116 -8.98 1.58 4.59
C LEU A 116 -7.88 2.44 5.21
N ALA A 117 -7.20 3.27 4.41
CA ALA A 117 -6.18 4.19 4.91
C ALA A 117 -6.77 5.18 5.93
N GLN A 118 -7.92 5.77 5.63
CA GLN A 118 -8.62 6.67 6.56
C GLN A 118 -8.99 5.96 7.87
N SER A 119 -9.55 4.75 7.77
CA SER A 119 -9.89 3.96 8.96
C SER A 119 -8.68 3.65 9.83
N LEU A 120 -7.51 3.39 9.22
CA LEU A 120 -6.27 3.13 9.94
C LEU A 120 -5.78 4.37 10.71
N ASP A 121 -5.87 5.55 10.09
CA ASP A 121 -5.49 6.80 10.73
C ASP A 121 -6.44 7.20 11.86
N ASP A 122 -7.75 6.94 11.69
CA ASP A 122 -8.75 7.14 12.75
C ASP A 122 -8.45 6.22 13.96
N ILE A 123 -8.15 4.94 13.70
CA ILE A 123 -7.78 3.99 14.77
C ILE A 123 -6.50 4.42 15.48
N ARG A 124 -5.49 4.92 14.75
CA ARG A 124 -4.25 5.43 15.36
C ARG A 124 -4.50 6.62 16.27
N ALA A 125 -5.40 7.53 15.89
CA ALA A 125 -5.78 8.66 16.72
C ALA A 125 -6.47 8.22 18.01
N GLU A 126 -7.39 7.25 17.93
CA GLU A 126 -8.06 6.66 19.11
C GLU A 126 -7.07 5.95 20.06
N ILE A 127 -6.08 5.25 19.51
CA ILE A 127 -5.01 4.63 20.31
C ILE A 127 -4.25 5.72 21.08
N ALA A 128 -3.86 6.81 20.43
CA ALA A 128 -3.13 7.91 21.08
C ALA A 128 -3.96 8.60 22.18
N LEU A 129 -5.25 8.81 21.94
CA LEU A 129 -6.19 9.34 22.94
C LEU A 129 -6.32 8.40 24.16
N THR A 130 -6.43 7.10 23.91
CA THR A 130 -6.55 6.09 24.95
C THR A 130 -5.28 6.01 25.80
N ASP A 131 -4.11 6.06 25.16
CA ASP A 131 -2.81 6.05 25.85
C ASP A 131 -2.66 7.29 26.77
N GLY A 132 -3.05 8.48 26.28
CA GLY A 132 -3.09 9.70 27.10
C GLY A 132 -4.01 9.59 28.31
N ARG A 133 -5.19 8.97 28.16
CA ARG A 133 -6.11 8.73 29.27
C ARG A 133 -5.55 7.74 30.30
N LEU A 134 -4.87 6.68 29.85
CA LEU A 134 -4.21 5.72 30.73
C LEU A 134 -3.09 6.38 31.55
N MET A 135 -2.30 7.26 30.93
CA MET A 135 -1.24 8.01 31.62
C MET A 135 -1.79 8.95 32.69
N ALA A 136 -2.92 9.61 32.44
CA ALA A 136 -3.59 10.45 33.43
C ALA A 136 -4.07 9.64 34.65
N ILE A 137 -4.72 8.49 34.39
CA ILE A 137 -5.17 7.58 35.46
C ILE A 137 -3.99 7.05 36.28
N ALA A 138 -2.88 6.70 35.61
CA ALA A 138 -1.67 6.25 36.28
C ALA A 138 -1.07 7.33 37.19
N ALA A 139 -1.10 8.60 36.75
CA ALA A 139 -0.64 9.73 37.57
C ALA A 139 -1.52 9.95 38.81
N ASP A 140 -2.85 9.87 38.66
CA ASP A 140 -3.81 10.01 39.77
C ASP A 140 -3.67 8.87 40.81
N LEU A 141 -3.44 7.64 40.35
CA LEU A 141 -3.16 6.50 41.23
C LEU A 141 -1.86 6.72 42.03
N ASN A 142 -0.82 7.23 41.38
CA ASN A 142 0.47 7.47 42.03
C ASN A 142 0.39 8.62 43.06
N SER A 143 -0.38 9.68 42.77
CA SER A 143 -0.60 10.80 43.71
C SER A 143 -1.42 10.37 44.94
N THR A 144 -2.45 9.54 44.74
CA THR A 144 -3.25 8.99 45.83
C THR A 144 -2.42 8.08 46.73
N THR A 145 -1.59 7.20 46.14
CA THR A 145 -0.69 6.29 46.88
C THR A 145 0.35 7.07 47.70
N THR A 146 0.89 8.17 47.16
CA THR A 146 1.86 9.01 47.87
C THR A 146 1.23 9.81 49.02
N GLN A 147 -0.03 10.25 48.86
CA GLN A 147 -0.80 10.84 49.96
C GLN A 147 -1.11 9.84 51.07
N GLU A 148 -1.60 8.63 50.74
CA GLU A 148 -1.91 7.61 51.75
C GLU A 148 -0.68 7.16 52.54
N THR A 149 0.47 7.02 51.88
CA THR A 149 1.73 6.65 52.54
C THR A 149 2.28 7.76 53.45
N SER A 150 2.10 9.03 53.07
CA SER A 150 2.41 10.18 53.93
C SER A 150 1.48 10.25 55.14
N ALA A 151 0.17 10.08 54.95
CA ALA A 151 -0.83 10.12 56.03
C ALA A 151 -0.63 8.97 57.05
N ARG A 152 -0.24 7.77 56.60
CA ARG A 152 0.10 6.66 57.50
C ARG A 152 1.37 6.90 58.32
N LYS A 153 2.34 7.66 57.80
CA LYS A 153 3.58 7.99 58.53
C LYS A 153 3.35 9.03 59.62
N THR A 154 2.51 10.04 59.38
CA THR A 154 2.17 11.06 60.39
C THR A 154 1.29 10.54 61.52
N SER A 155 0.48 9.51 61.30
CA SER A 155 -0.36 8.90 62.36
C SER A 155 0.37 7.93 63.29
N ARG A 156 1.65 7.61 63.04
CA ARG A 156 2.47 6.67 63.83
C ARG A 156 3.50 7.34 64.75
N ILE A 157 3.42 8.66 64.91
CA ILE A 157 4.19 9.49 65.86
C ILE A 157 3.21 10.01 66.91
#